data_AF-A0A3E2V627-F1
#
_entry.id   AF-A0A3E2V627-F1
#
_cell.length_a   1.000
_cell.length_b   1.000
_cell.length_c   1.000
_cell.angle_alpha   90.00
_cell.angle_beta   90.00
_cell.angle_gamma   90.00
#
_symmetry.space_group_name_H-M   'P 1'
#
loop_
_entity.id
_entity.type
_entity.pdbx_description
1 polymer ?
#
loop_
_entity_poly.entity_id
_entity_poly.type
_entity_poly.pdbx_seq_one_letter_code
_entity_poly.pdbx_strand_id
1 'polypeptide(L)'
;MIDKAGYPVGTKGGTQDYSGNGWKFENGTLTLESGSYDFSGEKNALRPLNPDVHLVVESGATLTGGAFKNEPTVEGAGTFKTVTLNGTGSITAVNGLASDDWGNKLYVVPTGANTITASEPIRDINLKAIYDDVVYPTQGDLSTILLNVGWLEYHRYIEENNTNIVLNQGTYSTLKMADDGTPITTGLARISDGNHHTYFGNGWHSQALSGDPDTVYLESGNYNFLYTDPVNKKGENLRSVNCGILNEGSIIEDGVFHNAVANGSPNGDPTKTHKIEGGTFAAGLLYNDGTITGGAFNGKDSIFTNGTVLSGNYRSVTVNGGAIVKVNDTFPLVYDKTTYDLVQGSAWDLYSYAGTVLTVKADADITNINGQEIGKAFHSIYPNGETNKKVVRFEMPDSDVELNSTKIVDPDPKPEPTPDPTPGASTYTLTVKGGTFTYNGGEAMTSANVPVDAEVKVTLNQSAVPEGMVFDLWTISEESLLGNPNVAYNAESFTIPANAVEKGKTVTVEAQYRDATIESEPSILGTAAIIGVAGAGTAVIVWQGYRIGMELYEKYFQPTPEEDAVVEPTLESQMTDPIS
;
A
#
# COMPACT_ATOMS: atom_id res chain seq x y z
N MET A 1 18.98 48.22 6.98
CA MET A 1 18.47 47.16 7.89
C MET A 1 16.97 47.07 7.70
N ILE A 2 16.44 45.88 7.42
CA ILE A 2 15.00 45.61 7.29
C ILE A 2 14.53 44.87 8.55
N ASP A 3 13.36 45.21 9.05
CA ASP A 3 12.77 44.58 10.23
C ASP A 3 12.08 43.24 9.91
N LYS A 4 11.45 42.63 10.91
CA LYS A 4 10.77 41.33 10.75
C LYS A 4 9.50 41.40 9.90
N ALA A 5 8.89 42.58 9.77
CA ALA A 5 7.69 42.80 8.99
C ALA A 5 8.01 43.25 7.54
N GLY A 6 9.29 43.36 7.18
CA GLY A 6 9.74 43.73 5.85
C GLY A 6 9.87 45.23 5.61
N TYR A 7 9.84 46.05 6.68
CA TYR A 7 9.99 47.50 6.57
C TYR A 7 11.40 47.96 6.94
N PRO A 8 11.88 49.10 6.39
CA PRO A 8 13.14 49.68 6.83
C PRO A 8 13.11 50.02 8.32
N VAL A 9 14.14 49.61 9.06
CA VAL A 9 14.25 49.87 10.50
C VAL A 9 14.25 51.39 10.75
N GLY A 10 13.36 51.86 11.62
CA GLY A 10 13.18 53.28 11.95
C GLY A 10 11.85 53.86 11.47
N THR A 11 11.19 53.21 10.51
CA THR A 11 9.93 53.69 9.89
C THR A 11 8.65 53.38 10.68
N LYS A 12 8.77 52.76 11.87
CA LYS A 12 7.63 52.28 12.68
C LYS A 12 6.63 51.46 11.84
N GLY A 13 7.11 50.39 11.21
CA GLY A 13 6.30 49.53 10.35
C GLY A 13 5.79 50.26 9.10
N GLY A 14 6.66 51.08 8.47
CA GLY A 14 6.34 51.79 7.23
C GLY A 14 5.43 53.01 7.35
N THR A 15 5.06 53.43 8.56
CA THR A 15 4.13 54.56 8.78
C THR A 15 4.82 55.91 8.96
N GLN A 16 6.13 55.91 9.16
CA GLN A 16 6.93 57.12 9.40
C GLN A 16 8.08 57.21 8.40
N ASP A 17 8.27 58.40 7.84
CA ASP A 17 9.43 58.70 7.02
C ASP A 17 10.72 58.56 7.83
N TYR A 18 11.74 57.98 7.20
CA TYR A 18 13.03 57.77 7.82
C TYR A 18 14.12 57.65 6.75
N SER A 19 15.33 58.08 7.06
CA SER A 19 16.47 57.97 6.16
C SER A 19 17.71 57.49 6.88
N GLY A 20 18.64 56.93 6.10
CA GLY A 20 19.94 56.51 6.56
C GLY A 20 21.01 56.81 5.52
N ASN A 21 22.21 56.30 5.76
CA ASN A 21 23.29 56.46 4.79
C ASN A 21 22.96 55.69 3.51
N GLY A 22 22.74 56.42 2.42
CA GLY A 22 22.54 55.89 1.07
C GLY A 22 21.14 55.35 0.77
N TRP A 23 20.15 55.61 1.63
CA TRP A 23 18.75 55.25 1.39
C TRP A 23 17.78 56.15 2.17
N LYS A 24 16.55 56.24 1.67
CA LYS A 24 15.44 56.93 2.34
C LYS A 24 14.13 56.17 2.14
N PHE A 25 13.23 56.29 3.10
CA PHE A 25 11.88 55.75 3.04
C PHE A 25 10.88 56.88 3.25
N GLU A 26 10.05 57.12 2.24
CA GLU A 26 9.07 58.20 2.21
C GLU A 26 7.79 57.70 1.55
N ASN A 27 6.63 57.90 2.20
CA ASN A 27 5.30 57.58 1.64
C ASN A 27 5.19 56.15 1.03
N GLY A 28 5.67 55.13 1.76
CA GLY A 28 5.62 53.73 1.32
C GLY A 28 6.70 53.32 0.30
N THR A 29 7.58 54.25 -0.10
CA THR A 29 8.64 53.98 -1.08
C THR A 29 9.99 53.94 -0.39
N LEU A 30 10.75 52.86 -0.59
CA LEU A 30 12.17 52.77 -0.26
C LEU A 30 12.99 53.17 -1.48
N THR A 31 13.75 54.25 -1.37
CA THR A 31 14.72 54.69 -2.39
C THR A 31 16.13 54.36 -1.92
N LEU A 32 16.88 53.65 -2.77
CA LEU A 32 18.30 53.34 -2.59
C LEU A 32 19.11 54.34 -3.43
N GLU A 33 19.78 55.27 -2.76
CA GLU A 33 20.54 56.36 -3.38
C GLU A 33 22.00 55.92 -3.67
N SER A 34 22.59 55.13 -2.77
CA SER A 34 23.94 54.58 -2.96
C SER A 34 24.22 53.32 -2.15
N GLY A 35 25.12 52.48 -2.66
CA GLY A 35 25.61 51.26 -1.98
C GLY A 35 25.22 49.96 -2.68
N SER A 36 25.47 48.82 -2.03
CA SER A 36 25.11 47.49 -2.53
C SER A 36 24.10 46.85 -1.59
N TYR A 37 22.99 46.39 -2.14
CA TYR A 37 21.86 45.85 -1.37
C TYR A 37 21.48 44.47 -1.90
N ASP A 38 21.37 43.52 -0.99
CA ASP A 38 20.97 42.15 -1.27
C ASP A 38 19.73 41.82 -0.45
N PHE A 39 18.60 41.53 -1.10
CA PHE A 39 17.34 41.11 -0.46
C PHE A 39 17.04 39.62 -0.69
N SER A 40 18.03 38.83 -1.12
CA SER A 40 17.89 37.39 -1.35
C SER A 40 17.64 36.61 -0.05
N GLY A 41 17.36 35.31 -0.18
CA GLY A 41 17.23 34.39 0.95
C GLY A 41 18.57 33.98 1.57
N GLU A 42 19.70 34.56 1.14
CA GLU A 42 21.02 34.19 1.62
C GLU A 42 21.28 34.64 3.06
N LYS A 43 22.14 33.91 3.79
CA LYS A 43 22.38 34.09 5.23
C LYS A 43 22.77 35.52 5.65
N ASN A 44 23.49 36.24 4.79
CA ASN A 44 24.00 37.59 5.07
C ASN A 44 23.21 38.68 4.33
N ALA A 45 22.16 38.31 3.60
CA ALA A 45 21.30 39.25 2.91
C ALA A 45 20.41 40.04 3.89
N LEU A 46 19.84 41.13 3.39
CA LEU A 46 18.76 41.84 4.05
C LEU A 46 17.50 40.95 4.05
N ARG A 47 16.63 41.18 5.03
CA ARG A 47 15.30 40.55 5.03
C ARG A 47 14.49 41.02 3.81
N PRO A 48 13.56 40.19 3.29
CA PRO A 48 12.68 40.57 2.19
C PRO A 48 11.90 41.85 2.52
N LEU A 49 11.60 42.63 1.48
CA LEU A 49 10.74 43.81 1.61
C LEU A 49 9.27 43.41 1.71
N ASN A 50 8.53 44.17 2.52
CA ASN A 50 7.09 44.02 2.63
C ASN A 50 6.42 44.27 1.25
N PRO A 51 5.40 43.49 0.86
CA PRO A 51 4.60 43.70 -0.35
C PRO A 51 4.11 45.14 -0.59
N ASP A 52 3.87 45.89 0.47
CA ASP A 52 3.37 47.28 0.41
C ASP A 52 4.48 48.31 0.13
N VAL A 53 5.75 47.90 0.18
CA VAL A 53 6.89 48.79 -0.06
C VAL A 53 7.24 48.81 -1.54
N HIS A 54 7.19 50.00 -2.15
CA HIS A 54 7.71 50.21 -3.50
C HIS A 54 9.22 50.43 -3.45
N LEU A 55 9.98 49.80 -4.36
CA LEU A 55 11.43 49.91 -4.40
C LEU A 55 11.87 50.79 -5.56
N VAL A 56 12.70 51.79 -5.26
CA VAL A 56 13.38 52.65 -6.24
C VAL A 56 14.88 52.53 -6.06
N VAL A 57 15.61 52.34 -7.16
CA VAL A 57 17.07 52.19 -7.18
C VAL A 57 17.66 53.27 -8.07
N GLU A 58 18.38 54.20 -7.47
CA GLU A 58 19.11 55.24 -8.19
C GLU A 58 20.43 54.71 -8.73
N SER A 59 21.00 55.42 -9.71
CA SER A 59 22.25 55.06 -10.41
C SER A 59 23.47 54.80 -9.51
N GLY A 60 23.46 55.30 -8.26
CA GLY A 60 24.53 55.06 -7.27
C GLY A 60 24.41 53.76 -6.48
N ALA A 61 23.31 53.01 -6.62
CA ALA A 61 23.02 51.79 -5.87
C ALA A 61 22.95 50.54 -6.78
N THR A 62 23.32 49.39 -6.23
CA THR A 62 23.28 48.09 -6.92
C THR A 62 22.42 47.10 -6.14
N LEU A 63 21.54 46.39 -6.85
CA LEU A 63 20.83 45.22 -6.32
C LEU A 63 21.55 43.94 -6.72
N THR A 64 21.88 43.09 -5.74
CA THR A 64 22.56 41.81 -5.98
C THR A 64 21.67 40.59 -5.74
N GLY A 65 20.46 40.79 -5.19
CA GLY A 65 19.51 39.71 -4.94
C GLY A 65 18.18 40.22 -4.41
N GLY A 66 17.15 39.38 -4.52
CA GLY A 66 15.82 39.64 -3.98
C GLY A 66 14.66 39.26 -4.91
N ALA A 67 13.47 39.22 -4.33
CA ALA A 67 12.20 38.98 -5.00
C ALA A 67 11.16 39.98 -4.48
N PHE A 68 10.47 40.66 -5.39
CA PHE A 68 9.60 41.79 -5.07
C PHE A 68 8.22 41.63 -5.71
N LYS A 69 7.16 42.05 -5.01
CA LYS A 69 5.78 42.06 -5.53
C LYS A 69 5.61 43.05 -6.69
N ASN A 70 6.07 44.28 -6.47
CA ASN A 70 5.99 45.35 -7.44
C ASN A 70 7.31 45.44 -8.22
N GLU A 71 7.23 45.81 -9.49
CA GLU A 71 8.41 46.01 -10.33
C GLU A 71 9.24 47.17 -9.76
N PRO A 72 10.50 46.94 -9.34
CA PRO A 72 11.33 48.03 -8.85
C PRO A 72 11.58 49.06 -9.95
N THR A 73 11.53 50.35 -9.60
CA THR A 73 11.90 51.43 -10.52
C THR A 73 13.41 51.62 -10.47
N VAL A 74 14.11 51.44 -11.60
CA VAL A 74 15.57 51.51 -11.66
C VAL A 74 15.99 52.57 -12.68
N GLU A 75 16.88 53.50 -12.29
CA GLU A 75 17.41 54.54 -13.19
C GLU A 75 18.56 54.04 -14.10
N GLY A 76 18.52 52.76 -14.51
CA GLY A 76 19.50 52.08 -15.36
C GLY A 76 18.96 50.76 -15.93
N ALA A 77 19.73 50.07 -16.78
CA ALA A 77 19.34 48.79 -17.41
C ALA A 77 19.36 47.58 -16.45
N GLY A 78 18.78 47.74 -15.25
CA GLY A 78 18.57 46.62 -14.33
C GLY A 78 17.59 45.62 -14.95
N THR A 79 18.00 44.35 -15.07
CA THR A 79 17.16 43.29 -15.64
C THR A 79 16.53 42.48 -14.51
N PHE A 80 15.20 42.46 -14.44
CA PHE A 80 14.45 41.56 -13.56
C PHE A 80 13.86 40.42 -14.38
N LYS A 81 13.75 39.25 -13.77
CA LYS A 81 12.94 38.16 -14.31
C LYS A 81 11.56 38.20 -13.67
N THR A 82 10.53 38.08 -14.49
CA THR A 82 9.16 37.90 -13.98
C THR A 82 8.97 36.44 -13.59
N VAL A 83 8.45 36.22 -12.39
CA VAL A 83 7.93 34.93 -11.93
C VAL A 83 6.42 35.04 -11.83
N THR A 84 5.69 34.14 -12.47
CA THR A 84 4.22 34.08 -12.41
C THR A 84 3.79 32.72 -11.89
N LEU A 85 2.93 32.69 -10.87
CA LEU A 85 2.26 31.49 -10.40
C LEU A 85 0.93 31.34 -11.15
N ASN A 86 0.79 30.22 -11.87
CA ASN A 86 -0.45 29.85 -12.55
C ASN A 86 -1.34 28.96 -11.67
N GLY A 87 -2.62 28.86 -12.03
CA GLY A 87 -3.63 28.11 -11.27
C GLY A 87 -4.43 29.00 -10.31
N THR A 88 -5.07 28.37 -9.33
CA THR A 88 -5.96 29.05 -8.36
C THR A 88 -5.25 29.46 -7.07
N GLY A 89 -3.99 29.08 -6.89
CA GLY A 89 -3.20 29.43 -5.71
C GLY A 89 -2.64 30.85 -5.74
N SER A 90 -2.11 31.29 -4.60
CA SER A 90 -1.37 32.55 -4.46
C SER A 90 -0.02 32.31 -3.81
N ILE A 91 0.90 33.26 -3.97
CA ILE A 91 2.15 33.30 -3.22
C ILE A 91 1.81 33.75 -1.80
N THR A 92 2.29 33.02 -0.80
CA THR A 92 2.00 33.25 0.62
C THR A 92 3.23 33.69 1.39
N ALA A 93 4.44 33.38 0.92
CA ALA A 93 5.67 33.89 1.49
C ALA A 93 6.82 34.01 0.48
N VAL A 94 7.71 34.97 0.73
CA VAL A 94 8.98 35.15 0.02
C VAL A 94 10.10 35.32 1.04
N ASN A 95 11.17 34.54 0.94
CA ASN A 95 12.32 34.55 1.87
C ASN A 95 11.90 34.51 3.35
N GLY A 96 10.82 33.75 3.65
CA GLY A 96 10.25 33.59 4.98
C GLY A 96 9.35 34.72 5.48
N LEU A 97 9.07 35.75 4.68
CA LEU A 97 8.09 36.79 5.00
C LEU A 97 6.70 36.40 4.47
N ALA A 98 5.84 35.94 5.38
CA ALA A 98 4.46 35.59 5.06
C ALA A 98 3.57 36.82 4.90
N SER A 99 2.72 36.82 3.87
CA SER A 99 1.70 37.83 3.61
C SER A 99 0.70 37.33 2.56
N ASP A 100 -0.58 37.70 2.72
CA ASP A 100 -1.61 37.41 1.72
C ASP A 100 -1.55 38.37 0.52
N ASP A 101 -0.74 39.43 0.61
CA ASP A 101 -0.67 40.48 -0.39
C ASP A 101 0.34 40.20 -1.50
N TRP A 102 1.15 39.15 -1.43
CA TRP A 102 2.16 38.82 -2.46
C TRP A 102 1.55 38.58 -3.85
N GLY A 103 0.29 38.15 -3.93
CA GLY A 103 -0.40 37.90 -5.21
C GLY A 103 0.17 36.69 -5.95
N ASN A 104 0.25 36.75 -7.28
CA ASN A 104 0.73 35.65 -8.13
C ASN A 104 1.90 36.05 -9.04
N LYS A 105 2.44 37.27 -8.92
CA LYS A 105 3.51 37.78 -9.76
C LYS A 105 4.62 38.37 -8.89
N LEU A 106 5.86 37.99 -9.18
CA LEU A 106 7.06 38.56 -8.57
C LEU A 106 8.05 39.03 -9.63
N TYR A 107 8.91 39.94 -9.22
CA TYR A 107 10.06 40.42 -9.97
C TYR A 107 11.31 40.02 -9.20
N VAL A 108 12.11 39.12 -9.77
CA VAL A 108 13.29 38.57 -9.11
C VAL A 108 14.55 39.11 -9.76
N VAL A 109 15.54 39.41 -8.92
CA VAL A 109 16.88 39.70 -9.38
C VAL A 109 17.50 38.39 -9.88
N PRO A 110 18.09 38.35 -11.09
CA PRO A 110 18.66 37.11 -11.64
C PRO A 110 19.81 36.53 -10.80
N THR A 111 20.50 37.37 -10.03
CA THR A 111 21.54 36.98 -9.09
C THR A 111 20.94 36.71 -7.71
N GLY A 112 21.39 35.65 -7.03
CA GLY A 112 20.93 35.27 -5.70
C GLY A 112 19.73 34.30 -5.71
N ALA A 113 19.62 33.50 -4.65
CA ALA A 113 18.56 32.52 -4.48
C ALA A 113 17.44 33.05 -3.57
N ASN A 114 16.19 32.79 -3.93
CA ASN A 114 15.02 33.20 -3.15
C ASN A 114 14.14 31.99 -2.83
N THR A 115 13.59 31.91 -1.62
CA THR A 115 12.53 30.94 -1.34
C THR A 115 11.16 31.56 -1.64
N ILE A 116 10.33 30.81 -2.37
CA ILE A 116 8.97 31.20 -2.72
C ILE A 116 8.04 30.12 -2.21
N THR A 117 7.08 30.49 -1.38
CA THR A 117 6.04 29.59 -0.86
C THR A 117 4.69 29.99 -1.46
N ALA A 118 3.96 29.01 -1.98
CA ALA A 118 2.61 29.16 -2.50
C ALA A 118 1.57 28.51 -1.58
N SER A 119 0.30 28.85 -1.78
CA SER A 119 -0.82 28.24 -1.07
C SER A 119 -1.12 26.82 -1.55
N GLU A 120 -0.66 26.47 -2.75
CA GLU A 120 -0.84 25.16 -3.39
C GLU A 120 0.54 24.63 -3.83
N PRO A 121 0.70 23.29 -3.98
CA PRO A 121 1.94 22.70 -4.48
C PRO A 121 2.43 23.31 -5.80
N ILE A 122 3.71 23.64 -5.88
CA ILE A 122 4.41 24.05 -7.09
C ILE A 122 5.06 22.81 -7.69
N ARG A 123 4.65 22.40 -8.89
CA ARG A 123 4.99 21.08 -9.46
C ARG A 123 5.77 21.16 -10.77
N ASP A 124 5.67 22.27 -11.51
CA ASP A 124 6.50 22.54 -12.68
C ASP A 124 7.02 23.97 -12.68
N ILE A 125 8.13 24.12 -13.41
CA ILE A 125 8.65 25.40 -13.87
C ILE A 125 8.69 25.33 -15.40
N ASN A 126 7.95 26.20 -16.07
CA ASN A 126 7.87 26.27 -17.53
C ASN A 126 7.56 24.92 -18.21
N LEU A 127 6.58 24.15 -17.70
CA LEU A 127 6.21 22.81 -18.19
C LEU A 127 7.29 21.74 -18.03
N LYS A 128 8.28 21.96 -17.17
CA LYS A 128 9.25 20.96 -16.76
C LYS A 128 8.99 20.58 -15.31
N ALA A 129 8.72 19.30 -15.09
CA ALA A 129 8.44 18.79 -13.75
C ALA A 129 9.68 18.92 -12.87
N ILE A 130 9.43 19.26 -11.61
CA ILE A 130 10.48 19.43 -10.61
C ILE A 130 10.67 18.08 -9.89
N TYR A 131 11.78 17.40 -10.16
CA TYR A 131 12.15 16.14 -9.50
C TYR A 131 13.34 16.28 -8.53
N ASP A 132 14.00 17.42 -8.55
CA ASP A 132 15.28 17.63 -7.89
C ASP A 132 15.06 18.14 -6.46
N ASP A 133 15.70 17.48 -5.48
CA ASP A 133 15.66 17.86 -4.07
C ASP A 133 16.36 19.20 -3.81
N VAL A 134 17.22 19.66 -4.72
CA VAL A 134 17.85 20.98 -4.66
C VAL A 134 16.83 22.12 -4.86
N VAL A 135 15.71 21.85 -5.55
CA VAL A 135 14.65 22.85 -5.79
C VAL A 135 13.64 22.88 -4.65
N TYR A 136 13.31 21.74 -4.03
CA TYR A 136 12.47 21.69 -2.84
C TYR A 136 13.33 21.73 -1.56
N PRO A 137 13.44 22.89 -0.88
CA PRO A 137 14.37 23.05 0.24
C PRO A 137 14.01 22.18 1.45
N THR A 138 12.81 21.59 1.48
CA THR A 138 12.35 20.66 2.51
C THR A 138 11.68 19.47 1.83
N GLN A 139 12.19 18.27 2.11
CA GLN A 139 11.66 17.04 1.53
C GLN A 139 10.18 16.86 1.91
N GLY A 140 9.33 16.64 0.90
CA GLY A 140 7.89 16.45 1.08
C GLY A 140 7.08 17.75 1.13
N ASP A 141 7.71 18.92 1.25
CA ASP A 141 7.03 20.21 1.06
C ASP A 141 7.12 20.66 -0.40
N LEU A 142 6.04 20.42 -1.14
CA LEU A 142 5.93 20.84 -2.54
C LEU A 142 5.45 22.28 -2.69
N SER A 143 5.09 22.97 -1.60
CA SER A 143 4.56 24.33 -1.65
C SER A 143 5.66 25.40 -1.67
N THR A 144 6.88 25.03 -1.27
CA THR A 144 8.03 25.93 -1.20
C THR A 144 9.11 25.51 -2.19
N ILE A 145 9.62 26.45 -2.98
CA ILE A 145 10.76 26.21 -3.89
C ILE A 145 11.92 27.17 -3.58
N LEU A 146 13.14 26.71 -3.85
CA LEU A 146 14.34 27.53 -3.95
C LEU A 146 14.51 28.00 -5.40
N LEU A 147 14.21 29.26 -5.66
CA LEU A 147 14.36 29.88 -6.97
C LEU A 147 15.77 30.48 -7.13
N ASN A 148 16.60 29.83 -7.93
CA ASN A 148 17.88 30.35 -8.38
C ASN A 148 17.89 30.41 -9.92
N VAL A 149 17.80 31.62 -10.49
CA VAL A 149 17.65 31.83 -11.94
C VAL A 149 18.82 31.22 -12.72
N GLY A 150 20.07 31.45 -12.29
CA GLY A 150 21.24 30.91 -12.96
C GLY A 150 21.29 29.38 -12.92
N TRP A 151 20.83 28.76 -11.83
CA TRP A 151 20.71 27.31 -11.74
C TRP A 151 19.63 26.77 -12.70
N LEU A 152 18.48 27.46 -12.80
CA LEU A 152 17.39 27.09 -13.70
C LEU A 152 17.81 27.21 -15.18
N GLU A 153 18.57 28.24 -15.54
CA GLU A 153 19.14 28.40 -16.89
C GLU A 153 20.11 27.25 -17.21
N TYR A 154 21.04 26.95 -16.29
CA TYR A 154 22.02 25.87 -16.46
C TYR A 154 21.36 24.48 -16.67
N HIS A 155 20.31 24.19 -15.89
CA HIS A 155 19.53 22.94 -16.03
C HIS A 155 18.45 23.03 -17.10
N ARG A 156 18.42 24.11 -17.87
CA ARG A 156 17.50 24.35 -18.99
C ARG A 156 16.03 24.36 -18.58
N TYR A 157 15.69 24.62 -17.32
CA TYR A 157 14.30 24.86 -16.91
C TYR A 157 13.74 26.09 -17.62
N ILE A 158 14.59 27.08 -17.85
CA ILE A 158 14.31 28.30 -18.58
C ILE A 158 15.40 28.52 -19.64
N GLU A 159 15.06 29.19 -20.75
CA GLU A 159 16.05 29.60 -21.74
C GLU A 159 16.89 30.77 -21.22
N GLU A 160 18.20 30.72 -21.47
CA GLU A 160 19.14 31.78 -21.11
C GLU A 160 18.63 33.15 -21.57
N ASN A 161 18.62 34.11 -20.66
CA ASN A 161 18.32 35.53 -20.93
C ASN A 161 16.91 35.86 -21.48
N ASN A 162 16.05 34.90 -21.87
CA ASN A 162 14.87 35.25 -22.68
C ASN A 162 13.53 34.57 -22.36
N THR A 163 13.39 33.99 -21.17
CA THR A 163 12.07 33.49 -20.73
C THR A 163 11.68 34.01 -19.36
N ASN A 164 10.39 34.35 -19.22
CA ASN A 164 9.75 34.51 -17.92
C ASN A 164 9.68 33.14 -17.23
N ILE A 165 9.67 33.16 -15.90
CA ILE A 165 9.50 31.97 -15.09
C ILE A 165 8.01 31.84 -14.80
N VAL A 166 7.42 30.72 -15.17
CA VAL A 166 6.02 30.37 -14.93
C VAL A 166 6.02 29.13 -14.08
N LEU A 167 5.55 29.28 -12.84
CA LEU A 167 5.35 28.20 -11.90
C LEU A 167 3.95 27.62 -12.12
N ASN A 168 3.82 26.29 -12.06
CA ASN A 168 2.56 25.60 -12.34
C ASN A 168 1.97 25.97 -13.71
N GLN A 169 2.83 26.09 -14.74
CA GLN A 169 2.34 26.36 -16.09
C GLN A 169 1.45 25.21 -16.57
N GLY A 170 1.69 24.00 -16.08
CA GLY A 170 0.90 22.83 -16.38
C GLY A 170 -0.51 22.89 -15.81
N THR A 171 -1.50 22.37 -16.54
CA THR A 171 -2.81 22.07 -15.95
C THR A 171 -2.72 20.71 -15.28
N TYR A 172 -2.57 20.69 -13.97
CA TYR A 172 -2.58 19.47 -13.17
C TYR A 172 -4.02 19.05 -12.90
N SER A 173 -4.49 17.99 -13.56
CA SER A 173 -5.80 17.42 -13.30
C SER A 173 -5.69 16.01 -12.71
N THR A 174 -6.72 15.58 -12.01
CA THR A 174 -6.91 14.15 -11.74
C THR A 174 -7.18 13.43 -13.06
N LEU A 175 -6.88 12.13 -13.13
CA LEU A 175 -7.22 11.29 -14.28
C LEU A 175 -8.73 11.36 -14.55
N LYS A 176 -9.09 11.53 -15.82
CA LYS A 176 -10.46 11.44 -16.33
C LYS A 176 -10.48 10.51 -17.53
N MET A 177 -11.55 9.76 -17.68
CA MET A 177 -11.76 8.83 -18.78
C MET A 177 -12.94 9.30 -19.62
N ALA A 178 -12.83 9.16 -20.94
CA ALA A 178 -13.93 9.32 -21.86
C ALA A 178 -14.87 8.11 -21.81
N ASP A 179 -16.07 8.24 -22.35
CA ASP A 179 -17.09 7.19 -22.37
C ASP A 179 -16.63 5.93 -23.14
N ASP A 180 -15.67 6.10 -24.05
CA ASP A 180 -15.04 5.01 -24.80
C ASP A 180 -13.91 4.32 -24.02
N GLY A 181 -13.65 4.68 -22.78
CA GLY A 181 -12.64 4.05 -21.93
C GLY A 181 -11.21 4.54 -22.14
N THR A 182 -10.99 5.58 -22.95
CA THR A 182 -9.67 6.20 -23.16
C THR A 182 -9.44 7.36 -22.19
N PRO A 183 -8.19 7.65 -21.79
CA PRO A 183 -7.89 8.76 -20.89
C PRO A 183 -7.99 10.11 -21.62
N ILE A 184 -8.65 11.08 -20.98
CA ILE A 184 -8.81 12.43 -21.55
C ILE A 184 -7.53 13.23 -21.29
N THR A 185 -6.68 13.36 -22.32
CA THR A 185 -5.46 14.18 -22.26
C THR A 185 -5.57 15.50 -23.02
N THR A 186 -6.63 15.67 -23.83
CA THR A 186 -6.84 16.88 -24.63
C THR A 186 -7.02 18.11 -23.73
N GLY A 187 -6.24 19.16 -24.00
CA GLY A 187 -6.26 20.40 -23.23
C GLY A 187 -5.44 20.35 -21.94
N LEU A 188 -4.89 19.19 -21.57
CA LEU A 188 -3.90 19.10 -20.48
C LEU A 188 -2.54 19.51 -21.00
N ALA A 189 -1.82 20.25 -20.17
CA ALA A 189 -0.45 20.61 -20.47
C ALA A 189 0.45 19.37 -20.29
N ARG A 190 1.35 19.17 -21.23
CA ARG A 190 2.30 18.05 -21.22
C ARG A 190 3.56 18.48 -20.48
N ILE A 191 3.71 17.98 -19.27
CA ILE A 191 4.88 18.24 -18.46
C ILE A 191 5.91 17.17 -18.77
N SER A 192 7.08 17.56 -19.30
CA SER A 192 8.13 16.61 -19.62
C SER A 192 9.07 16.43 -18.43
N ASP A 193 9.46 15.18 -18.21
CA ASP A 193 10.52 14.77 -17.29
C ASP A 193 11.88 14.59 -18.00
N GLY A 194 11.93 14.79 -19.33
CA GLY A 194 13.11 14.53 -20.15
C GLY A 194 13.29 13.07 -20.60
N ASN A 195 12.43 12.13 -20.19
CA ASN A 195 12.58 10.68 -20.39
C ASN A 195 11.37 10.02 -21.09
N HIS A 196 10.87 10.59 -22.20
CA HIS A 196 9.74 10.08 -22.99
C HIS A 196 8.40 9.94 -22.23
N HIS A 197 8.33 10.33 -20.95
CA HIS A 197 7.09 10.39 -20.20
C HIS A 197 6.48 11.79 -20.30
N THR A 198 5.15 11.80 -20.36
CA THR A 198 4.34 13.00 -20.30
C THR A 198 3.49 12.94 -19.05
N TYR A 199 3.81 13.83 -18.12
CA TYR A 199 3.07 14.01 -16.87
C TYR A 199 1.89 14.96 -17.11
N PHE A 200 0.74 14.60 -16.54
CA PHE A 200 -0.50 15.35 -16.70
C PHE A 200 -1.08 15.82 -15.36
N GLY A 201 -0.67 15.23 -14.23
CA GLY A 201 -1.40 15.49 -12.99
C GLY A 201 -1.03 14.68 -11.77
N ASN A 202 -1.93 14.75 -10.79
CA ASN A 202 -1.80 14.18 -9.45
C ASN A 202 -1.68 12.64 -9.50
N GLY A 203 -0.44 12.15 -9.55
CA GLY A 203 -0.13 10.73 -9.41
C GLY A 203 -0.35 9.90 -10.67
N TRP A 204 -0.42 10.52 -11.86
CA TRP A 204 -0.52 9.78 -13.11
C TRP A 204 0.23 10.43 -14.29
N HIS A 205 0.74 9.58 -15.18
CA HIS A 205 1.45 9.98 -16.40
C HIS A 205 1.21 8.99 -17.54
N SER A 206 1.84 9.26 -18.68
CA SER A 206 1.84 8.35 -19.83
C SER A 206 3.19 8.29 -20.52
N GLN A 207 3.42 7.23 -21.29
CA GLN A 207 4.60 7.07 -22.14
C GLN A 207 4.33 7.52 -23.59
N ALA A 208 3.65 8.65 -23.78
CA ALA A 208 3.41 9.23 -25.11
C ALA A 208 3.93 10.67 -25.19
N LEU A 209 4.97 10.89 -26.02
CA LEU A 209 5.40 12.26 -26.39
C LEU A 209 4.35 12.96 -27.28
N SER A 210 3.55 12.20 -28.01
CA SER A 210 2.45 12.71 -28.84
C SER A 210 1.30 11.72 -29.01
N GLY A 211 0.07 12.15 -28.72
CA GLY A 211 -1.16 11.37 -28.96
C GLY A 211 -1.95 11.15 -27.68
N ASP A 212 -3.04 10.38 -27.77
CA ASP A 212 -3.66 9.76 -26.61
C ASP A 212 -2.79 8.58 -26.16
N PRO A 213 -2.63 8.37 -24.86
CA PRO A 213 -1.70 7.37 -24.38
C PRO A 213 -2.29 5.97 -24.45
N ASP A 214 -1.54 5.07 -25.09
CA ASP A 214 -1.86 3.64 -25.12
C ASP A 214 -1.79 3.01 -23.71
N THR A 215 -0.92 3.55 -22.85
CA THR A 215 -0.73 3.10 -21.46
C THR A 215 -0.72 4.29 -20.49
N VAL A 216 -1.51 4.19 -19.43
CA VAL A 216 -1.54 5.12 -18.30
C VAL A 216 -0.79 4.52 -17.11
N TYR A 217 0.03 5.35 -16.47
CA TYR A 217 0.85 4.97 -15.33
C TYR A 217 0.29 5.66 -14.08
N LEU A 218 0.09 4.91 -13.00
CA LEU A 218 -0.52 5.37 -11.76
C LEU A 218 0.53 5.34 -10.63
N GLU A 219 1.20 6.46 -10.42
CA GLU A 219 2.27 6.60 -9.42
C GLU A 219 1.78 6.67 -7.99
N SER A 220 0.60 7.23 -7.78
CA SER A 220 -0.04 7.34 -6.46
C SER A 220 -1.53 7.63 -6.57
N GLY A 221 -2.26 7.33 -5.48
CA GLY A 221 -3.67 7.64 -5.33
C GLY A 221 -4.55 6.39 -5.31
N ASN A 222 -5.85 6.62 -5.42
CA ASN A 222 -6.86 5.57 -5.45
C ASN A 222 -7.78 5.83 -6.64
N TYR A 223 -7.95 4.80 -7.48
CA TYR A 223 -8.64 4.87 -8.76
C TYR A 223 -9.72 3.79 -8.83
N ASN A 224 -10.96 4.21 -8.99
CA ASN A 224 -12.08 3.32 -9.24
C ASN A 224 -12.57 3.47 -10.69
N PHE A 225 -12.11 2.56 -11.55
CA PHE A 225 -12.40 2.60 -12.98
C PHE A 225 -13.80 2.07 -13.35
N LEU A 226 -14.72 1.94 -12.38
CA LEU A 226 -16.14 1.90 -12.69
C LEU A 226 -16.65 3.25 -13.19
N TYR A 227 -15.96 4.36 -12.91
CA TYR A 227 -16.44 5.72 -13.18
C TYR A 227 -15.56 6.48 -14.16
N THR A 228 -16.16 7.35 -14.98
CA THR A 228 -15.43 8.27 -15.88
C THR A 228 -14.50 9.26 -15.13
N ASP A 229 -14.74 9.45 -13.83
CA ASP A 229 -13.82 10.15 -12.92
C ASP A 229 -13.32 9.16 -11.85
N PRO A 230 -12.26 8.37 -12.16
CA PRO A 230 -11.83 7.29 -11.27
C PRO A 230 -11.36 7.77 -9.91
N VAL A 231 -10.83 8.98 -9.83
CA VAL A 231 -10.25 9.54 -8.59
C VAL A 231 -11.34 9.98 -7.62
N ASN A 232 -12.37 10.69 -8.11
CA ASN A 232 -13.46 11.17 -7.25
C ASN A 232 -14.67 10.23 -7.22
N LYS A 233 -14.64 9.12 -7.98
CA LYS A 233 -15.69 8.11 -8.06
C LYS A 233 -17.02 8.71 -8.54
N LYS A 234 -16.98 9.48 -9.64
CA LYS A 234 -18.13 10.25 -10.17
C LYS A 234 -18.28 10.10 -11.69
N GLY A 235 -19.46 10.47 -12.18
CA GLY A 235 -19.77 10.46 -13.61
C GLY A 235 -20.44 9.17 -14.06
N GLU A 236 -20.39 8.89 -15.36
CA GLU A 236 -21.02 7.70 -15.93
C GLU A 236 -20.24 6.43 -15.59
N ASN A 237 -20.93 5.29 -15.58
CA ASN A 237 -20.27 4.02 -15.40
C ASN A 237 -19.51 3.65 -16.66
N LEU A 238 -18.18 3.55 -16.54
CA LEU A 238 -17.33 3.07 -17.62
C LEU A 238 -17.71 1.64 -17.97
N ARG A 239 -18.01 1.42 -19.25
CA ARG A 239 -18.25 0.07 -19.78
C ARG A 239 -16.98 -0.75 -19.85
N SER A 240 -15.87 -0.09 -20.20
CA SER A 240 -14.55 -0.70 -20.21
C SER A 240 -13.45 0.36 -20.18
N VAL A 241 -12.29 0.00 -19.65
CA VAL A 241 -11.02 0.73 -19.76
C VAL A 241 -10.28 0.18 -20.98
N ASN A 242 -10.03 1.07 -21.95
CA ASN A 242 -9.48 0.72 -23.27
C ASN A 242 -8.05 1.25 -23.48
N CYS A 243 -7.38 1.67 -22.41
CA CYS A 243 -5.92 1.86 -22.37
C CYS A 243 -5.29 0.80 -21.45
N GLY A 244 -4.00 0.52 -21.64
CA GLY A 244 -3.21 -0.23 -20.69
C GLY A 244 -3.04 0.55 -19.38
N ILE A 245 -2.94 -0.16 -18.26
CA ILE A 245 -2.69 0.45 -16.95
C ILE A 245 -1.42 -0.15 -16.35
N LEU A 246 -0.49 0.70 -15.93
CA LEU A 246 0.62 0.33 -15.06
C LEU A 246 0.42 0.96 -13.69
N ASN A 247 0.21 0.15 -12.66
CA ASN A 247 0.09 0.63 -11.30
C ASN A 247 1.47 0.70 -10.63
N GLU A 248 2.07 1.89 -10.49
CA GLU A 248 3.43 2.05 -9.94
C GLU A 248 3.46 2.34 -8.44
N GLY A 249 2.30 2.58 -7.82
CA GLY A 249 2.22 2.95 -6.40
C GLY A 249 0.84 3.41 -5.94
N SER A 250 -0.21 2.88 -6.57
CA SER A 250 -1.61 3.28 -6.35
C SER A 250 -2.49 2.10 -5.93
N ILE A 251 -3.74 2.41 -5.58
CA ILE A 251 -4.80 1.43 -5.35
C ILE A 251 -5.77 1.48 -6.53
N ILE A 252 -5.99 0.35 -7.19
CA ILE A 252 -7.05 0.14 -8.17
C ILE A 252 -8.19 -0.59 -7.48
N GLU A 253 -9.36 0.03 -7.37
CA GLU A 253 -10.48 -0.57 -6.63
C GLU A 253 -11.35 -1.49 -7.49
N ASP A 254 -11.74 -1.05 -8.69
CA ASP A 254 -12.66 -1.79 -9.55
C ASP A 254 -12.58 -1.24 -10.99
N GLY A 255 -13.27 -1.88 -11.94
CA GLY A 255 -13.30 -1.52 -13.35
C GLY A 255 -13.39 -2.73 -14.27
N VAL A 256 -13.66 -2.50 -15.55
CA VAL A 256 -13.66 -3.54 -16.59
C VAL A 256 -12.53 -3.27 -17.56
N PHE A 257 -11.39 -3.93 -17.37
CA PHE A 257 -10.17 -3.68 -18.13
C PHE A 257 -10.14 -4.55 -19.39
N HIS A 258 -10.21 -3.89 -20.55
CA HIS A 258 -10.01 -4.54 -21.83
C HIS A 258 -8.53 -4.85 -22.02
N ASN A 259 -7.67 -3.84 -21.91
CA ASN A 259 -6.25 -4.00 -22.15
C ASN A 259 -5.49 -4.52 -20.92
N ALA A 260 -4.22 -4.83 -21.17
CA ALA A 260 -3.21 -5.21 -20.19
C ALA A 260 -3.19 -4.29 -18.95
N VAL A 261 -3.25 -4.88 -17.76
CA VAL A 261 -2.97 -4.19 -16.50
C VAL A 261 -1.76 -4.83 -15.84
N ALA A 262 -0.78 -4.05 -15.41
CA ALA A 262 0.28 -4.54 -14.54
C ALA A 262 0.18 -3.86 -13.17
N ASN A 263 0.24 -4.68 -12.13
CA ASN A 263 0.23 -4.22 -10.75
C ASN A 263 1.66 -4.20 -10.23
N GLY A 264 2.33 -3.06 -10.42
CA GLY A 264 3.76 -2.78 -10.23
C GLY A 264 4.66 -3.34 -11.33
N SER A 265 5.96 -3.37 -11.08
CA SER A 265 7.01 -3.64 -12.09
C SER A 265 8.19 -4.36 -11.45
N PRO A 266 8.81 -5.37 -12.11
CA PRO A 266 9.92 -6.13 -11.54
C PRO A 266 11.13 -5.29 -11.09
N ASN A 267 11.30 -4.11 -11.68
CA ASN A 267 12.37 -3.17 -11.36
C ASN A 267 11.83 -1.89 -10.69
N GLY A 268 10.58 -1.91 -10.24
CA GLY A 268 9.91 -0.81 -9.56
C GLY A 268 10.45 -0.59 -8.15
N ASP A 269 10.06 0.52 -7.54
CA ASP A 269 10.39 0.83 -6.15
C ASP A 269 9.61 -0.11 -5.21
N PRO A 270 10.27 -1.05 -4.51
CA PRO A 270 9.59 -2.04 -3.67
C PRO A 270 8.94 -1.42 -2.43
N THR A 271 9.23 -0.15 -2.13
CA THR A 271 8.61 0.57 -1.00
C THR A 271 7.23 1.13 -1.35
N LYS A 272 6.89 1.22 -2.64
CA LYS A 272 5.59 1.69 -3.08
C LYS A 272 4.54 0.60 -2.93
N THR A 273 3.33 1.02 -2.56
CA THR A 273 2.18 0.14 -2.42
C THR A 273 1.37 0.14 -3.71
N HIS A 274 1.37 -0.97 -4.44
CA HIS A 274 0.51 -1.20 -5.60
C HIS A 274 -0.50 -2.30 -5.27
N LYS A 275 -1.79 -1.93 -5.19
CA LYS A 275 -2.88 -2.81 -4.75
C LYS A 275 -4.02 -2.86 -5.77
N ILE A 276 -4.62 -4.04 -5.94
CA ILE A 276 -5.89 -4.23 -6.64
C ILE A 276 -6.95 -4.76 -5.66
N GLU A 277 -8.13 -4.14 -5.64
CA GLU A 277 -9.26 -4.48 -4.76
C GLU A 277 -10.52 -4.91 -5.54
N GLY A 278 -10.39 -5.37 -6.78
CA GLY A 278 -11.55 -5.72 -7.60
C GLY A 278 -11.30 -5.52 -9.08
N GLY A 279 -12.37 -5.64 -9.88
CA GLY A 279 -12.35 -5.47 -11.32
C GLY A 279 -12.46 -6.77 -12.13
N THR A 280 -12.70 -6.60 -13.43
CA THR A 280 -12.73 -7.67 -14.44
C THR A 280 -11.64 -7.42 -15.47
N PHE A 281 -10.68 -8.34 -15.62
CA PHE A 281 -9.47 -8.17 -16.42
C PHE A 281 -9.48 -9.13 -17.62
N ALA A 282 -9.90 -8.63 -18.78
CA ALA A 282 -10.11 -9.41 -19.99
C ALA A 282 -8.83 -10.01 -20.59
N ALA A 283 -7.73 -9.26 -20.52
CA ALA A 283 -6.40 -9.71 -20.93
C ALA A 283 -5.59 -10.34 -19.77
N GLY A 284 -6.18 -10.43 -18.57
CA GLY A 284 -5.47 -10.76 -17.33
C GLY A 284 -4.46 -9.68 -16.91
N LEU A 285 -3.52 -10.03 -16.03
CA LEU A 285 -2.50 -9.11 -15.50
C LEU A 285 -1.10 -9.30 -16.12
N LEU A 286 -0.52 -8.28 -16.73
CA LEU A 286 0.83 -8.40 -17.29
C LEU A 286 1.89 -8.78 -16.26
N TYR A 287 1.73 -8.30 -15.04
CA TYR A 287 2.64 -8.56 -13.93
C TYR A 287 1.93 -8.24 -12.61
N ASN A 288 2.39 -8.88 -11.54
CA ASN A 288 1.99 -8.54 -10.17
C ASN A 288 3.18 -8.72 -9.22
N ASP A 289 3.65 -7.63 -8.63
CA ASP A 289 4.52 -7.58 -7.44
C ASP A 289 3.79 -6.99 -6.23
N GLY A 290 2.46 -6.82 -6.32
CA GLY A 290 1.64 -6.18 -5.30
C GLY A 290 0.61 -7.09 -4.65
N THR A 291 -0.26 -6.45 -3.86
CA THR A 291 -1.35 -7.15 -3.19
C THR A 291 -2.62 -7.11 -4.05
N ILE A 292 -3.24 -8.27 -4.25
CA ILE A 292 -4.55 -8.39 -4.89
C ILE A 292 -5.51 -8.99 -3.86
N THR A 293 -6.63 -8.30 -3.63
CA THR A 293 -7.65 -8.71 -2.65
C THR A 293 -9.00 -9.03 -3.29
N GLY A 294 -9.17 -8.78 -4.59
CA GLY A 294 -10.43 -9.00 -5.29
C GLY A 294 -10.24 -9.04 -6.81
N GLY A 295 -11.32 -9.41 -7.52
CA GLY A 295 -11.41 -9.31 -8.97
C GLY A 295 -11.48 -10.65 -9.71
N ALA A 296 -11.75 -10.55 -11.01
CA ALA A 296 -11.94 -11.64 -11.97
C ALA A 296 -10.97 -11.51 -13.14
N PHE A 297 -10.19 -12.55 -13.42
CA PHE A 297 -9.04 -12.51 -14.32
C PHE A 297 -9.14 -13.57 -15.40
N ASN A 298 -8.79 -13.19 -16.63
CA ASN A 298 -8.67 -14.13 -17.73
C ASN A 298 -7.30 -14.80 -17.70
N GLY A 299 -7.30 -16.10 -17.39
CA GLY A 299 -6.13 -16.97 -17.42
C GLY A 299 -5.13 -16.75 -16.29
N LYS A 300 -4.55 -17.84 -15.83
CA LYS A 300 -3.39 -17.84 -14.92
C LYS A 300 -2.07 -17.75 -15.70
N ASP A 301 -2.07 -18.27 -16.93
CA ASP A 301 -0.88 -18.46 -17.79
C ASP A 301 -0.91 -17.62 -19.08
N SER A 302 -1.95 -16.80 -19.30
CA SER A 302 -2.24 -16.15 -20.60
C SER A 302 -1.33 -14.97 -20.95
N ILE A 303 -0.16 -14.87 -20.31
CA ILE A 303 0.63 -13.64 -20.23
C ILE A 303 2.12 -13.96 -20.34
N PHE A 304 2.84 -13.13 -21.08
CA PHE A 304 4.30 -13.17 -21.20
C PHE A 304 4.97 -12.78 -19.87
N THR A 305 4.99 -13.68 -18.89
CA THR A 305 5.72 -13.46 -17.64
C THR A 305 6.79 -14.51 -17.38
N ASN A 306 7.91 -14.03 -16.83
CA ASN A 306 8.91 -14.85 -16.14
C ASN A 306 8.47 -15.15 -14.69
N GLY A 307 7.19 -15.44 -14.42
CA GLY A 307 6.69 -15.72 -13.05
C GLY A 307 5.18 -15.93 -12.91
N THR A 308 4.75 -16.36 -11.72
CA THR A 308 3.34 -16.56 -11.35
C THR A 308 2.63 -15.21 -11.22
N VAL A 309 1.71 -14.90 -12.13
CA VAL A 309 1.02 -13.60 -12.22
C VAL A 309 -0.02 -13.40 -11.13
N LEU A 310 -0.77 -14.47 -10.81
CA LEU A 310 -1.78 -14.44 -9.76
C LEU A 310 -1.19 -15.14 -8.53
N SER A 311 -0.81 -14.36 -7.52
CA SER A 311 -0.47 -14.83 -6.18
C SER A 311 -1.69 -14.67 -5.26
N GLY A 312 -2.01 -15.71 -4.47
CA GLY A 312 -3.08 -15.65 -3.46
C GLY A 312 -4.24 -16.63 -3.67
N ASN A 313 -5.35 -16.37 -2.97
CA ASN A 313 -6.51 -17.26 -2.79
C ASN A 313 -7.58 -17.13 -3.89
N TYR A 314 -7.19 -17.03 -5.15
CA TYR A 314 -8.16 -17.07 -6.24
C TYR A 314 -8.69 -18.50 -6.45
N ARG A 315 -9.83 -18.61 -7.13
CA ARG A 315 -10.56 -19.84 -7.41
C ARG A 315 -10.89 -19.89 -8.89
N SER A 316 -10.76 -21.09 -9.46
CA SER A 316 -11.07 -21.32 -10.86
C SER A 316 -12.58 -21.47 -11.06
N VAL A 317 -13.07 -21.00 -12.20
CA VAL A 317 -14.43 -21.27 -12.68
C VAL A 317 -14.30 -22.07 -13.97
N THR A 318 -14.88 -23.26 -13.97
CA THR A 318 -14.90 -24.15 -15.13
C THR A 318 -16.33 -24.48 -15.51
N VAL A 319 -16.58 -24.70 -16.81
CA VAL A 319 -17.87 -25.15 -17.31
C VAL A 319 -17.72 -26.58 -17.82
N ASN A 320 -18.51 -27.50 -17.26
CA ASN A 320 -18.57 -28.86 -17.77
C ASN A 320 -19.48 -28.91 -19.01
N GLY A 321 -18.95 -29.44 -20.11
CA GLY A 321 -19.67 -29.57 -21.38
C GLY A 321 -19.83 -28.25 -22.17
N GLY A 322 -19.03 -27.22 -21.88
CA GLY A 322 -19.06 -25.94 -22.58
C GLY A 322 -17.87 -25.03 -22.24
N ALA A 323 -17.85 -23.83 -22.82
CA ALA A 323 -16.84 -22.81 -22.59
C ALA A 323 -17.48 -21.51 -22.05
N ILE A 324 -16.74 -20.81 -21.19
CA ILE A 324 -17.13 -19.47 -20.72
C ILE A 324 -16.84 -18.47 -21.83
N VAL A 325 -17.88 -17.86 -22.40
CA VAL A 325 -17.78 -16.92 -23.52
C VAL A 325 -17.65 -15.48 -23.02
N LYS A 326 -18.28 -15.14 -21.89
CA LYS A 326 -18.19 -13.79 -21.29
C LYS A 326 -18.22 -13.81 -19.78
N VAL A 327 -17.61 -12.79 -19.19
CA VAL A 327 -17.67 -12.44 -17.76
C VAL A 327 -18.02 -10.96 -17.64
N ASN A 328 -19.08 -10.63 -16.91
CA ASN A 328 -19.57 -9.25 -16.74
C ASN A 328 -19.71 -8.49 -18.08
N ASP A 329 -20.30 -9.16 -19.07
CA ASP A 329 -20.48 -8.73 -20.47
C ASP A 329 -19.20 -8.60 -21.33
N THR A 330 -18.04 -8.90 -20.76
CA THR A 330 -16.72 -8.77 -21.39
C THR A 330 -16.21 -10.09 -21.98
N PHE A 331 -15.62 -10.01 -23.16
CA PHE A 331 -14.98 -11.14 -23.84
C PHE A 331 -13.54 -11.35 -23.35
N PRO A 332 -13.01 -12.57 -23.41
CA PRO A 332 -11.63 -12.83 -23.05
C PRO A 332 -10.72 -12.27 -24.15
N LEU A 333 -9.52 -11.87 -23.77
CA LEU A 333 -8.45 -11.49 -24.70
C LEU A 333 -7.25 -12.38 -24.48
N VAL A 334 -6.65 -12.80 -25.59
CA VAL A 334 -5.47 -13.65 -25.62
C VAL A 334 -4.47 -13.09 -26.63
N TYR A 335 -3.19 -13.38 -26.44
CA TYR A 335 -2.17 -13.02 -27.42
C TYR A 335 -2.38 -13.79 -28.71
N ASP A 336 -2.17 -13.12 -29.85
CA ASP A 336 -2.05 -13.82 -31.12
C ASP A 336 -0.86 -14.81 -31.09
N LYS A 337 -0.97 -15.91 -31.84
CA LYS A 337 0.07 -16.94 -31.93
C LYS A 337 1.36 -16.42 -32.58
N THR A 338 1.32 -15.28 -33.25
CA THR A 338 2.45 -14.76 -34.04
C THR A 338 2.89 -13.34 -33.67
N THR A 339 2.12 -12.59 -32.88
CA THR A 339 2.45 -11.22 -32.45
C THR A 339 2.16 -10.99 -30.97
N TYR A 340 2.59 -9.84 -30.43
CA TYR A 340 2.27 -9.39 -29.08
C TYR A 340 0.93 -8.63 -29.01
N ASP A 341 0.08 -8.76 -30.03
CA ASP A 341 -1.22 -8.09 -30.07
C ASP A 341 -2.29 -8.93 -29.37
N LEU A 342 -3.18 -8.26 -28.63
CA LEU A 342 -4.34 -8.89 -28.00
C LEU A 342 -5.47 -9.04 -29.02
N VAL A 343 -5.99 -10.26 -29.16
CA VAL A 343 -7.15 -10.58 -29.98
C VAL A 343 -8.25 -11.20 -29.15
N GLN A 344 -9.50 -11.07 -29.61
CA GLN A 344 -10.65 -11.65 -28.93
C GLN A 344 -10.52 -13.19 -28.86
N GLY A 345 -10.47 -13.71 -27.64
CA GLY A 345 -10.43 -15.13 -27.35
C GLY A 345 -11.79 -15.80 -27.52
N SER A 346 -11.78 -17.13 -27.67
CA SER A 346 -13.00 -17.94 -27.77
C SER A 346 -13.58 -18.34 -26.42
N ALA A 347 -12.76 -18.40 -25.37
CA ALA A 347 -13.15 -18.87 -24.05
C ALA A 347 -12.31 -18.19 -22.95
N TRP A 348 -12.92 -17.96 -21.78
CA TRP A 348 -12.21 -17.53 -20.58
C TRP A 348 -11.64 -18.73 -19.82
N ASP A 349 -10.40 -18.58 -19.35
CA ASP A 349 -9.84 -19.38 -18.27
C ASP A 349 -10.04 -18.60 -16.97
N LEU A 350 -11.26 -18.58 -16.43
CA LEU A 350 -11.66 -17.62 -15.40
C LEU A 350 -11.11 -17.97 -14.01
N TYR A 351 -10.43 -17.01 -13.39
CA TYR A 351 -10.03 -17.04 -11.98
C TYR A 351 -10.61 -15.85 -11.23
N SER A 352 -11.06 -16.05 -10.00
CA SER A 352 -11.68 -14.97 -9.21
C SER A 352 -11.46 -15.15 -7.71
N TYR A 353 -11.47 -14.06 -6.97
CA TYR A 353 -11.44 -14.08 -5.50
C TYR A 353 -12.83 -14.38 -4.92
N ALA A 354 -12.87 -15.02 -3.75
CA ALA A 354 -14.09 -15.23 -2.99
C ALA A 354 -14.80 -13.89 -2.69
N GLY A 355 -16.13 -13.90 -2.64
CA GLY A 355 -16.98 -12.70 -2.51
C GLY A 355 -17.14 -11.89 -3.79
N THR A 356 -16.35 -12.14 -4.84
CA THR A 356 -16.52 -11.44 -6.13
C THR A 356 -17.84 -11.87 -6.78
N VAL A 357 -18.66 -10.89 -7.17
CA VAL A 357 -19.91 -11.15 -7.89
C VAL A 357 -19.62 -11.28 -9.38
N LEU A 358 -19.95 -12.43 -9.96
CA LEU A 358 -19.68 -12.75 -11.36
C LEU A 358 -20.98 -12.95 -12.12
N THR A 359 -21.10 -12.35 -13.31
CA THR A 359 -22.10 -12.74 -14.31
C THR A 359 -21.40 -13.48 -15.44
N VAL A 360 -21.58 -14.80 -15.48
CA VAL A 360 -20.92 -15.71 -16.43
C VAL A 360 -21.87 -16.10 -17.53
N LYS A 361 -21.42 -16.00 -18.79
CA LYS A 361 -22.12 -16.52 -19.96
C LYS A 361 -21.35 -17.67 -20.57
N ALA A 362 -22.02 -18.79 -20.81
CA ALA A 362 -21.45 -19.95 -21.48
C ALA A 362 -22.12 -20.22 -22.84
N ASP A 363 -21.49 -21.07 -23.65
CA ASP A 363 -22.08 -21.60 -24.89
C ASP A 363 -23.12 -22.72 -24.64
N ALA A 364 -23.00 -23.42 -23.51
CA ALA A 364 -23.94 -24.40 -22.99
C ALA A 364 -24.90 -23.80 -21.94
N ASP A 365 -26.02 -24.49 -21.70
CA ASP A 365 -26.94 -24.14 -20.61
C ASP A 365 -26.29 -24.49 -19.28
N ILE A 366 -26.33 -23.56 -18.33
CA ILE A 366 -25.84 -23.72 -16.97
C ILE A 366 -27.03 -24.09 -16.09
N THR A 367 -26.97 -25.24 -15.43
CA THR A 367 -28.11 -25.83 -14.70
C THR A 367 -27.85 -26.01 -13.21
N ASN A 368 -26.58 -26.08 -12.82
CA ASN A 368 -26.14 -26.19 -11.44
C ASN A 368 -24.75 -25.54 -11.26
N ILE A 369 -24.41 -25.21 -10.02
CA ILE A 369 -23.05 -24.82 -9.61
C ILE A 369 -22.58 -25.81 -8.55
N ASN A 370 -21.47 -26.49 -8.78
CA ASN A 370 -20.94 -27.54 -7.90
C ASN A 370 -22.00 -28.61 -7.54
N GLY A 371 -22.91 -28.92 -8.47
CA GLY A 371 -23.98 -29.90 -8.28
C GLY A 371 -25.24 -29.39 -7.57
N GLN A 372 -25.23 -28.14 -7.08
CA GLN A 372 -26.38 -27.50 -6.46
C GLN A 372 -27.19 -26.69 -7.47
N GLU A 373 -28.53 -26.73 -7.37
CA GLU A 373 -29.43 -25.99 -8.25
C GLU A 373 -29.19 -24.47 -8.19
N ILE A 374 -29.31 -23.81 -9.35
CA ILE A 374 -29.29 -22.33 -9.42
C ILE A 374 -30.41 -21.76 -8.54
N GLY A 375 -30.11 -20.74 -7.75
CA GLY A 375 -31.01 -20.20 -6.72
C GLY A 375 -30.65 -20.67 -5.30
N LYS A 376 -30.03 -21.84 -5.16
CA LYS A 376 -29.58 -22.37 -3.86
C LYS A 376 -28.07 -22.21 -3.68
N ALA A 377 -27.31 -22.45 -4.74
CA ALA A 377 -25.85 -22.35 -4.71
C ALA A 377 -25.40 -20.88 -4.67
N PHE A 378 -24.59 -20.48 -3.70
CA PHE A 378 -23.79 -19.22 -3.72
C PHE A 378 -24.53 -17.96 -4.20
N HIS A 379 -25.75 -17.74 -3.70
CA HIS A 379 -26.63 -16.62 -4.10
C HIS A 379 -26.86 -16.52 -5.61
N SER A 380 -26.82 -17.66 -6.32
CA SER A 380 -26.89 -17.72 -7.77
C SER A 380 -28.29 -17.45 -8.31
N ILE A 381 -28.37 -16.81 -9.47
CA ILE A 381 -29.63 -16.53 -10.17
C ILE A 381 -29.43 -16.57 -11.69
N TYR A 382 -30.52 -16.77 -12.44
CA TYR A 382 -30.57 -16.45 -13.86
C TYR A 382 -31.00 -14.99 -14.03
N PRO A 383 -30.08 -14.04 -14.32
CA PRO A 383 -30.43 -12.62 -14.40
C PRO A 383 -31.41 -12.31 -15.54
N ASN A 384 -31.46 -13.17 -16.56
CA ASN A 384 -32.36 -13.04 -17.72
C ASN A 384 -33.61 -13.94 -17.62
N GLY A 385 -33.89 -14.48 -16.42
CA GLY A 385 -34.98 -15.44 -16.18
C GLY A 385 -34.63 -16.89 -16.57
N GLU A 386 -35.42 -17.84 -16.06
CA GLU A 386 -35.15 -19.29 -16.16
C GLU A 386 -35.18 -19.87 -17.59
N THR A 387 -35.74 -19.12 -18.54
CA THR A 387 -35.76 -19.49 -19.96
C THR A 387 -34.40 -19.29 -20.64
N ASN A 388 -33.52 -18.46 -20.08
CA ASN A 388 -32.17 -18.24 -20.59
C ASN A 388 -31.13 -18.74 -19.59
N LYS A 389 -30.82 -20.04 -19.69
CA LYS A 389 -29.89 -20.73 -18.78
C LYS A 389 -28.42 -20.56 -19.15
N LYS A 390 -28.12 -19.87 -20.25
CA LYS A 390 -26.73 -19.64 -20.69
C LYS A 390 -26.01 -18.55 -19.90
N VAL A 391 -26.73 -17.81 -19.06
CA VAL A 391 -26.20 -16.72 -18.26
C VAL A 391 -26.57 -16.96 -16.80
N VAL A 392 -25.58 -16.99 -15.92
CA VAL A 392 -25.77 -17.13 -14.48
C VAL A 392 -25.02 -16.02 -13.77
N ARG A 393 -25.60 -15.45 -12.72
CA ARG A 393 -24.90 -14.57 -11.79
C ARG A 393 -24.77 -15.29 -10.45
N PHE A 394 -23.60 -15.25 -9.83
CA PHE A 394 -23.36 -15.85 -8.50
C PHE A 394 -22.24 -15.10 -7.76
N GLU A 395 -22.17 -15.30 -6.46
CA GLU A 395 -21.06 -14.82 -5.62
C GLU A 395 -19.99 -15.91 -5.53
N MET A 396 -18.74 -15.56 -5.78
CA MET A 396 -17.66 -16.54 -5.80
C MET A 396 -17.42 -17.12 -4.38
N PRO A 397 -17.45 -18.46 -4.19
CA PRO A 397 -17.18 -19.06 -2.88
C PRO A 397 -15.68 -19.18 -2.59
N ASP A 398 -15.36 -19.62 -1.37
CA ASP A 398 -14.00 -19.97 -0.94
C ASP A 398 -13.47 -21.30 -1.54
N SER A 399 -14.16 -21.87 -2.53
CA SER A 399 -13.79 -23.10 -3.25
C SER A 399 -13.89 -22.93 -4.76
N ASP A 400 -13.25 -23.82 -5.53
CA ASP A 400 -13.36 -23.81 -6.98
C ASP A 400 -14.80 -24.03 -7.43
N VAL A 401 -15.15 -23.44 -8.57
CA VAL A 401 -16.48 -23.50 -9.16
C VAL A 401 -16.46 -24.34 -10.43
N GLU A 402 -17.30 -25.37 -10.44
CA GLU A 402 -17.63 -26.18 -11.60
C GLU A 402 -19.11 -25.96 -11.95
N LEU A 403 -19.35 -25.22 -13.03
CA LEU A 403 -20.67 -25.04 -13.62
C LEU A 403 -21.06 -26.32 -14.36
N ASN A 404 -22.32 -26.76 -14.19
CA ASN A 404 -22.80 -28.05 -14.69
C ASN A 404 -22.03 -29.26 -14.14
N SER A 405 -21.57 -29.18 -12.89
CA SER A 405 -20.86 -30.31 -12.29
C SER A 405 -21.72 -31.59 -12.35
N THR A 406 -21.06 -32.69 -12.69
CA THR A 406 -21.65 -34.03 -12.61
C THR A 406 -21.55 -34.62 -11.20
N LYS A 407 -20.87 -33.91 -10.29
CA LYS A 407 -20.82 -34.28 -8.88
C LYS A 407 -22.21 -34.03 -8.31
N ILE A 408 -22.92 -35.11 -8.05
CA ILE A 408 -24.20 -35.06 -7.35
C ILE A 408 -23.89 -34.63 -5.93
N VAL A 409 -24.39 -33.46 -5.54
CA VAL A 409 -24.56 -33.16 -4.11
C VAL A 409 -25.64 -34.10 -3.64
N ASP A 410 -25.27 -35.02 -2.74
CA ASP A 410 -26.22 -35.84 -1.98
C ASP A 410 -27.27 -34.86 -1.44
N PRO A 411 -28.57 -35.01 -1.81
CA PRO A 411 -29.56 -34.00 -1.51
C PRO A 411 -29.55 -33.71 -0.02
N ASP A 412 -29.65 -32.42 0.32
CA ASP A 412 -29.66 -31.83 1.66
C ASP A 412 -29.82 -32.85 2.82
N PRO A 413 -29.00 -32.76 3.89
CA PRO A 413 -29.35 -33.43 5.12
C PRO A 413 -30.77 -33.02 5.50
N LYS A 414 -31.65 -34.02 5.51
CA LYS A 414 -33.00 -34.02 6.07
C LYS A 414 -33.04 -33.15 7.34
N PRO A 415 -34.12 -32.37 7.58
CA PRO A 415 -34.18 -31.38 8.67
C PRO A 415 -33.61 -31.92 9.98
N GLU A 416 -32.77 -31.07 10.60
CA GLU A 416 -32.12 -31.34 11.89
C GLU A 416 -33.06 -32.06 12.85
N PRO A 417 -32.64 -33.20 13.44
CA PRO A 417 -33.25 -33.61 14.69
C PRO A 417 -32.95 -32.51 15.71
N THR A 418 -33.99 -31.88 16.24
CA THR A 418 -33.92 -31.08 17.46
C THR A 418 -33.08 -31.85 18.49
N PRO A 419 -31.99 -31.27 19.04
CA PRO A 419 -31.23 -31.93 20.08
C PRO A 419 -32.13 -32.12 21.29
N ASP A 420 -32.59 -33.36 21.49
CA ASP A 420 -33.01 -33.81 22.79
C ASP A 420 -31.71 -33.98 23.60
N PRO A 421 -31.48 -33.20 24.67
CA PRO A 421 -30.25 -33.30 25.44
C PRO A 421 -30.31 -34.62 26.20
N THR A 422 -29.71 -35.67 25.66
CA THR A 422 -29.47 -36.90 26.42
C THR A 422 -28.38 -36.57 27.45
N PRO A 423 -28.68 -36.54 28.77
CA PRO A 423 -27.68 -36.25 29.79
C PRO A 423 -26.85 -37.52 30.02
N GLY A 424 -25.57 -37.51 29.64
CA GLY A 424 -24.73 -38.68 29.92
C GLY A 424 -23.27 -38.57 29.51
N ALA A 425 -22.93 -37.93 28.39
CA ALA A 425 -21.53 -37.78 28.00
C ALA A 425 -20.86 -36.71 28.88
N SER A 426 -19.83 -37.12 29.62
CA SER A 426 -18.96 -36.19 30.32
C SER A 426 -18.10 -35.48 29.28
N THR A 427 -18.25 -34.16 29.13
CA THR A 427 -17.50 -33.36 28.13
C THR A 427 -16.61 -32.31 28.80
N TYR A 428 -15.62 -31.81 28.06
CA TYR A 428 -14.85 -30.61 28.36
C TYR A 428 -14.90 -29.65 27.16
N THR A 429 -14.66 -28.37 27.37
CA THR A 429 -14.62 -27.38 26.28
C THR A 429 -13.19 -27.24 25.77
N LEU A 430 -12.97 -27.41 24.47
CA LEU A 430 -11.67 -27.20 23.83
C LEU A 430 -11.75 -26.05 22.84
N THR A 431 -10.80 -25.11 22.91
CA THR A 431 -10.63 -24.03 21.93
C THR A 431 -9.20 -24.02 21.40
N VAL A 432 -9.04 -23.96 20.08
CA VAL A 432 -7.74 -23.93 19.41
C VAL A 432 -7.59 -22.64 18.62
N LYS A 433 -6.52 -21.90 18.86
CA LYS A 433 -6.16 -20.65 18.16
C LYS A 433 -4.89 -20.86 17.34
N GLY A 434 -4.89 -20.37 16.09
CA GLY A 434 -3.81 -20.62 15.14
C GLY A 434 -3.82 -22.03 14.53
N GLY A 435 -4.86 -22.82 14.79
CA GLY A 435 -5.04 -24.17 14.26
C GLY A 435 -6.47 -24.68 14.41
N THR A 436 -6.66 -25.95 14.11
CA THR A 436 -7.96 -26.64 14.20
C THR A 436 -7.78 -27.98 14.90
N PHE A 437 -8.88 -28.57 15.37
CA PHE A 437 -8.88 -29.93 15.90
C PHE A 437 -10.01 -30.77 15.35
N THR A 438 -9.82 -32.09 15.36
CA THR A 438 -10.81 -33.10 14.98
C THR A 438 -10.88 -34.18 16.04
N TYR A 439 -12.07 -34.71 16.31
CA TYR A 439 -12.26 -35.92 17.11
C TYR A 439 -13.29 -36.83 16.43
N ASN A 440 -13.15 -38.15 16.60
CA ASN A 440 -14.04 -39.17 16.01
C ASN A 440 -14.25 -39.07 14.48
N GLY A 441 -13.27 -38.55 13.73
CA GLY A 441 -13.37 -38.39 12.27
C GLY A 441 -14.36 -37.30 11.82
N GLY A 442 -14.77 -36.41 12.73
CA GLY A 442 -15.57 -35.23 12.41
C GLY A 442 -14.79 -34.13 11.69
N GLU A 443 -15.51 -33.07 11.29
CA GLU A 443 -14.92 -31.90 10.64
C GLU A 443 -13.93 -31.16 11.55
N ALA A 444 -13.02 -30.40 10.94
CA ALA A 444 -12.04 -29.59 11.65
C ALA A 444 -12.74 -28.39 12.32
N MET A 445 -12.59 -28.28 13.64
CA MET A 445 -13.23 -27.25 14.47
C MET A 445 -12.18 -26.35 15.13
N THR A 446 -12.57 -25.15 15.52
CA THR A 446 -11.75 -24.24 16.34
C THR A 446 -12.23 -24.12 17.78
N SER A 447 -13.49 -24.51 18.08
CA SER A 447 -14.02 -24.61 19.44
C SER A 447 -15.19 -25.60 19.51
N ALA A 448 -15.23 -26.48 20.52
CA ALA A 448 -16.32 -27.44 20.73
C ALA A 448 -16.35 -28.01 22.16
N ASN A 449 -17.47 -28.63 22.54
CA ASN A 449 -17.55 -29.51 23.71
C ASN A 449 -17.17 -30.93 23.29
N VAL A 450 -16.00 -31.39 23.74
CA VAL A 450 -15.41 -32.67 23.38
C VAL A 450 -15.75 -33.71 24.46
N PRO A 451 -16.21 -34.92 24.10
CA PRO A 451 -16.34 -36.03 25.05
C PRO A 451 -14.99 -36.35 25.72
N VAL A 452 -14.98 -36.57 27.03
CA VAL A 452 -13.73 -36.87 27.77
C VAL A 452 -13.07 -38.16 27.30
N ASP A 453 -13.82 -39.10 26.73
CA ASP A 453 -13.35 -40.38 26.19
C ASP A 453 -12.92 -40.30 24.71
N ALA A 454 -13.04 -39.13 24.08
CA ALA A 454 -12.60 -38.94 22.70
C ALA A 454 -11.11 -38.59 22.61
N GLU A 455 -10.44 -39.16 21.61
CA GLU A 455 -9.10 -38.73 21.21
C GLU A 455 -9.21 -37.54 20.26
N VAL A 456 -8.41 -36.49 20.49
CA VAL A 456 -8.47 -35.26 19.70
C VAL A 456 -7.15 -35.02 19.00
N LYS A 457 -7.18 -34.86 17.68
CA LYS A 457 -6.01 -34.43 16.90
C LYS A 457 -6.06 -32.93 16.69
N VAL A 458 -5.05 -32.21 17.17
CA VAL A 458 -4.84 -30.77 16.95
C VAL A 458 -3.85 -30.59 15.81
N THR A 459 -4.09 -29.64 14.92
CA THR A 459 -3.25 -29.37 13.73
C THR A 459 -3.13 -27.87 13.49
N LEU A 460 -1.90 -27.42 13.21
CA LEU A 460 -1.57 -26.03 12.90
C LEU A 460 -2.26 -25.59 11.61
N ASN A 461 -2.83 -24.39 11.61
CA ASN A 461 -3.24 -23.74 10.39
C ASN A 461 -2.04 -22.99 9.84
N GLN A 462 -1.36 -23.56 8.85
CA GLN A 462 -0.18 -22.93 8.24
C GLN A 462 -0.48 -21.56 7.63
N SER A 463 -1.74 -21.31 7.21
CA SER A 463 -2.16 -20.00 6.71
C SER A 463 -2.34 -18.94 7.80
N ALA A 464 -2.32 -19.33 9.08
CA ALA A 464 -2.38 -18.41 10.22
C ALA A 464 -0.98 -18.06 10.77
N VAL A 465 0.09 -18.62 10.22
CA VAL A 465 1.47 -18.29 10.60
C VAL A 465 1.81 -16.89 10.07
N PRO A 466 2.22 -15.92 10.93
CA PRO A 466 2.62 -14.59 10.50
C PRO A 466 3.82 -14.63 9.55
N GLU A 467 3.85 -13.72 8.58
CA GLU A 467 4.94 -13.61 7.62
C GLU A 467 6.29 -13.36 8.32
N GLY A 468 7.34 -14.05 7.87
CA GLY A 468 8.67 -14.00 8.49
C GLY A 468 8.83 -14.83 9.77
N MET A 469 7.78 -15.52 10.23
CA MET A 469 7.82 -16.38 11.40
C MET A 469 7.64 -17.87 11.02
N VAL A 470 8.12 -18.75 11.89
CA VAL A 470 7.86 -20.19 11.86
C VAL A 470 7.17 -20.62 13.14
N PHE A 471 6.40 -21.70 13.08
CA PHE A 471 5.81 -22.31 14.27
C PHE A 471 6.90 -22.71 15.27
N ASP A 472 6.69 -22.37 16.54
CA ASP A 472 7.61 -22.69 17.63
C ASP A 472 7.03 -23.80 18.52
N LEU A 473 5.88 -23.53 19.14
CA LEU A 473 5.20 -24.47 20.04
C LEU A 473 3.72 -24.14 20.25
N TRP A 474 2.98 -25.06 20.87
CA TRP A 474 1.63 -24.86 21.39
C TRP A 474 1.65 -24.48 22.88
N THR A 475 0.98 -23.39 23.22
CA THR A 475 0.67 -23.05 24.62
C THR A 475 -0.66 -23.67 25.00
N ILE A 476 -0.70 -24.47 26.07
CA ILE A 476 -1.89 -25.22 26.50
C ILE A 476 -2.27 -24.78 27.91
N SER A 477 -3.54 -24.41 28.13
CA SER A 477 -4.01 -23.90 29.43
C SER A 477 -4.28 -24.98 30.48
N GLU A 478 -4.35 -26.26 30.09
CA GLU A 478 -4.66 -27.38 30.97
C GLU A 478 -3.39 -28.09 31.43
N GLU A 479 -3.12 -28.03 32.74
CA GLU A 479 -1.91 -28.56 33.36
C GLU A 479 -1.76 -30.08 33.21
N SER A 480 -2.86 -30.84 33.14
CA SER A 480 -2.80 -32.29 32.96
C SER A 480 -2.22 -32.73 31.60
N LEU A 481 -2.22 -31.82 30.62
CA LEU A 481 -1.61 -32.03 29.30
C LEU A 481 -0.15 -31.56 29.28
N LEU A 482 0.24 -30.66 30.19
CA LEU A 482 1.60 -30.14 30.33
C LEU A 482 2.48 -31.19 31.04
N GLY A 483 3.28 -31.92 30.26
CA GLY A 483 4.15 -32.99 30.77
C GLY A 483 3.68 -34.41 30.43
N ASN A 484 2.57 -34.54 29.69
CA ASN A 484 2.17 -35.82 29.11
C ASN A 484 3.12 -36.19 27.95
N PRO A 485 3.87 -37.31 28.01
CA PRO A 485 4.85 -37.66 26.98
C PRO A 485 4.23 -37.94 25.61
N ASN A 486 2.91 -38.16 25.54
CA ASN A 486 2.17 -38.39 24.30
C ASN A 486 1.65 -37.10 23.65
N VAL A 487 1.87 -35.94 24.27
CA VAL A 487 1.43 -34.62 23.76
C VAL A 487 2.66 -33.86 23.24
N ALA A 488 2.87 -33.92 21.93
CA ALA A 488 4.00 -33.28 21.25
C ALA A 488 3.73 -31.78 20.99
N TYR A 489 3.85 -30.95 22.03
CA TYR A 489 3.54 -29.51 21.96
C TYR A 489 4.45 -28.71 21.01
N ASN A 490 5.60 -29.23 20.60
CA ASN A 490 6.54 -28.62 19.65
C ASN A 490 6.36 -29.13 18.21
N ALA A 491 5.34 -29.94 17.94
CA ALA A 491 5.01 -30.42 16.61
C ALA A 491 3.82 -29.62 16.02
N GLU A 492 3.83 -29.41 14.70
CA GLU A 492 2.72 -28.75 13.99
C GLU A 492 1.38 -29.51 14.13
N SER A 493 1.41 -30.76 14.58
CA SER A 493 0.22 -31.49 14.99
C SER A 493 0.52 -32.41 16.16
N PHE A 494 -0.43 -32.55 17.08
CA PHE A 494 -0.34 -33.50 18.20
C PHE A 494 -1.72 -34.04 18.58
N THR A 495 -1.72 -35.08 19.41
CA THR A 495 -2.94 -35.72 19.86
C THR A 495 -3.14 -35.48 21.36
N ILE A 496 -4.33 -35.05 21.77
CA ILE A 496 -4.81 -35.07 23.15
C ILE A 496 -5.39 -36.48 23.38
N PRO A 497 -4.79 -37.29 24.27
CA PRO A 497 -5.28 -38.63 24.53
C PRO A 497 -6.68 -38.63 25.16
N ALA A 498 -7.46 -39.67 24.89
CA ALA A 498 -8.71 -39.92 25.60
C ALA A 498 -8.48 -39.97 27.12
N ASN A 499 -9.40 -39.40 27.88
CA ASN A 499 -9.40 -39.26 29.34
C ASN A 499 -8.26 -38.42 29.93
N ALA A 500 -7.56 -37.62 29.11
CA ALA A 500 -6.50 -36.73 29.59
C ALA A 500 -7.01 -35.42 30.23
N VAL A 501 -8.26 -35.05 29.96
CA VAL A 501 -8.90 -33.82 30.46
C VAL A 501 -10.14 -34.16 31.28
N GLU A 502 -10.27 -33.56 32.46
CA GLU A 502 -11.41 -33.78 33.35
C GLU A 502 -12.70 -33.14 32.81
N LYS A 503 -13.84 -33.73 33.17
CA LYS A 503 -15.16 -33.22 32.80
C LYS A 503 -15.36 -31.77 33.28
N GLY A 504 -15.91 -30.93 32.42
CA GLY A 504 -16.30 -29.55 32.73
C GLY A 504 -15.14 -28.55 32.72
N LYS A 505 -13.93 -28.99 32.40
CA LYS A 505 -12.78 -28.10 32.21
C LYS A 505 -12.87 -27.34 30.89
N THR A 506 -12.21 -26.18 30.84
CA THR A 506 -12.03 -25.40 29.62
C THR A 506 -10.54 -25.38 29.28
N VAL A 507 -10.22 -25.95 28.13
CA VAL A 507 -8.85 -26.08 27.62
C VAL A 507 -8.70 -25.16 26.42
N THR A 508 -7.67 -24.32 26.45
CA THR A 508 -7.25 -23.47 25.34
C THR A 508 -5.89 -23.92 24.86
N VAL A 509 -5.75 -24.09 23.55
CA VAL A 509 -4.50 -24.42 22.87
C VAL A 509 -4.20 -23.31 21.86
N GLU A 510 -3.04 -22.68 21.95
CA GLU A 510 -2.69 -21.50 21.16
C GLU A 510 -1.31 -21.64 20.52
N ALA A 511 -1.24 -21.54 19.18
CA ALA A 511 0.01 -21.59 18.44
C ALA A 511 0.89 -20.38 18.77
N GLN A 512 2.18 -20.63 18.99
CA GLN A 512 3.20 -19.60 19.15
C GLN A 512 4.17 -19.66 17.96
N TYR A 513 4.70 -18.50 17.61
CA TYR A 513 5.57 -18.32 16.45
C TYR A 513 6.87 -17.65 16.87
N ARG A 514 7.95 -17.96 16.15
CA ARG A 514 9.26 -17.31 16.33
C ARG A 514 9.80 -16.82 14.99
N ASP A 515 10.72 -15.87 15.02
CA ASP A 515 11.39 -15.36 13.82
C ASP A 515 12.13 -16.48 13.06
N ALA A 516 11.92 -16.57 11.75
CA ALA A 516 12.51 -17.60 10.89
C ALA A 516 14.04 -17.47 10.75
N THR A 517 14.63 -16.33 11.10
CA THR A 517 16.08 -16.06 10.99
C THR A 517 16.88 -16.51 12.22
N ILE A 518 16.21 -16.91 13.30
CA ILE A 518 16.85 -17.45 14.50
C ILE A 518 17.07 -18.95 14.27
N GLU A 519 18.33 -19.36 14.05
CA GLU A 519 18.71 -20.77 13.90
C GLU A 519 18.28 -21.57 15.14
N SER A 520 17.48 -22.62 14.93
CA SER A 520 17.15 -23.54 16.00
C SER A 520 18.32 -24.48 16.25
N GLU A 521 19.10 -24.23 17.30
CA GLU A 521 20.10 -25.22 17.74
C GLU A 521 19.40 -26.55 18.10
N PRO A 522 19.98 -27.71 17.73
CA PRO A 522 19.30 -28.99 17.88
C PRO A 522 19.53 -29.62 19.26
N SER A 523 18.44 -29.77 20.02
CA SER A 523 18.24 -30.72 21.15
C SER A 523 19.16 -30.50 22.37
N ILE A 524 18.81 -30.73 23.63
CA ILE A 524 18.19 -31.88 24.30
C ILE A 524 17.77 -31.36 25.71
N LEU A 525 16.64 -31.82 26.26
CA LEU A 525 16.16 -31.68 27.66
C LEU A 525 15.57 -30.32 28.12
N GLY A 526 14.29 -30.36 28.53
CA GLY A 526 13.75 -29.52 29.62
C GLY A 526 12.66 -28.51 29.25
N THR A 527 11.40 -28.91 29.38
CA THR A 527 10.15 -28.13 29.28
C THR A 527 10.14 -26.83 30.10
N ALA A 528 9.66 -25.73 29.50
CA ALA A 528 9.07 -24.61 30.23
C ALA A 528 7.83 -24.11 29.46
N ALA A 529 6.64 -24.39 30.00
CA ALA A 529 5.36 -23.87 29.50
C ALA A 529 5.18 -22.42 29.96
N ILE A 530 4.77 -21.51 29.07
CA ILE A 530 4.46 -20.12 29.41
C ILE A 530 2.99 -20.04 29.85
N ILE A 531 2.76 -19.60 31.09
CA ILE A 531 1.42 -19.36 31.65
C ILE A 531 0.90 -18.03 31.11
N GLY A 532 -0.11 -18.05 30.25
CA GLY A 532 -0.81 -16.84 29.80
C GLY A 532 -1.79 -16.34 30.87
N VAL A 533 -1.51 -15.17 31.47
CA VAL A 533 -2.45 -14.47 32.36
C VAL A 533 -3.40 -13.61 31.51
N ALA A 534 -4.71 -13.80 31.68
CA ALA A 534 -5.74 -13.02 31.00
C ALA A 534 -5.76 -11.56 31.52
N GLY A 535 -5.60 -10.57 30.63
CA GLY A 535 -5.95 -9.18 30.90
C GLY A 535 -5.01 -8.15 30.27
N ALA A 536 -5.53 -7.45 29.24
CA ALA A 536 -5.16 -6.12 28.75
C ALA A 536 -3.67 -5.71 28.65
N GLY A 537 -3.20 -5.55 27.40
CA GLY A 537 -2.22 -4.52 27.01
C GLY A 537 -0.72 -4.82 27.25
N THR A 538 0.03 -4.88 26.15
CA THR A 538 1.48 -4.57 26.02
C THR A 538 2.46 -5.12 27.08
N ALA A 539 3.29 -6.10 26.70
CA ALA A 539 4.76 -6.06 26.85
C ALA A 539 5.42 -7.39 26.42
N VAL A 540 6.46 -7.28 25.56
CA VAL A 540 7.49 -8.31 25.34
C VAL A 540 8.44 -8.28 26.53
N ILE A 541 8.69 -9.42 27.21
CA ILE A 541 9.94 -9.64 27.99
C ILE A 541 10.39 -11.11 27.89
N VAL A 542 11.66 -11.28 27.51
CA VAL A 542 12.44 -12.52 27.37
C VAL A 542 13.16 -12.84 28.70
N TRP A 543 13.22 -14.15 29.05
CA TRP A 543 14.20 -14.87 29.90
C TRP A 543 14.15 -14.78 31.45
N GLN A 544 13.60 -15.83 32.11
CA GLN A 544 14.09 -16.40 33.40
C GLN A 544 13.76 -17.92 33.53
N GLY A 545 14.16 -18.74 32.54
CA GLY A 545 13.92 -20.21 32.55
C GLY A 545 14.90 -21.05 33.37
N TYR A 546 15.92 -20.47 33.98
CA TYR A 546 17.07 -21.21 34.54
C TYR A 546 16.85 -21.80 35.96
N ARG A 547 15.68 -21.64 36.61
CA ARG A 547 15.47 -22.13 37.99
C ARG A 547 14.40 -23.20 38.21
N ILE A 548 13.59 -23.54 37.21
CA ILE A 548 12.52 -24.56 37.37
C ILE A 548 12.99 -25.96 36.92
N GLY A 549 13.93 -26.03 35.98
CA GLY A 549 14.42 -27.31 35.44
C GLY A 549 15.19 -28.20 36.42
N MET A 550 15.85 -27.63 37.43
CA MET A 550 16.58 -28.45 38.42
C MET A 550 15.67 -29.09 39.49
N GLU A 551 14.59 -28.42 39.91
CA GLU A 551 13.73 -28.96 40.98
C GLU A 551 12.90 -30.18 40.52
N LEU A 552 12.61 -30.30 39.21
CA LEU A 552 11.91 -31.47 38.66
C LEU A 552 12.83 -32.67 38.41
N TYR A 553 14.11 -32.44 38.11
CA TYR A 553 15.11 -33.50 37.95
C TYR A 553 15.37 -34.23 39.27
N GLU A 554 15.45 -33.49 40.40
CA GLU A 554 15.58 -34.08 41.73
C GLU A 554 14.34 -34.87 42.18
N LYS A 555 13.14 -34.52 41.69
CA LYS A 555 11.89 -35.15 42.14
C LYS A 555 11.51 -36.44 41.40
N TYR A 556 11.97 -36.64 40.16
CA TYR A 556 11.46 -37.72 39.31
C TYR A 556 12.52 -38.61 38.64
N PHE A 557 13.82 -38.27 38.69
CA PHE A 557 14.85 -39.02 37.96
C PHE A 557 16.12 -39.37 38.73
N GLN A 558 16.11 -39.29 40.06
CA GLN A 558 17.06 -40.10 40.84
C GLN A 558 16.47 -41.49 41.10
N PRO A 559 17.21 -42.58 40.80
CA PRO A 559 16.85 -43.89 41.33
C PRO A 559 16.82 -43.78 42.85
N THR A 560 15.71 -44.18 43.47
CA THR A 560 15.65 -44.39 44.91
C THR A 560 16.83 -45.29 45.27
N PRO A 561 17.82 -44.81 46.05
CA PRO A 561 18.84 -45.69 46.58
C PRO A 561 18.14 -46.65 47.54
N GLU A 562 18.38 -47.94 47.33
CA GLU A 562 18.22 -48.91 48.40
C GLU A 562 19.00 -48.45 49.63
N GLU A 563 18.39 -48.75 50.76
CA GLU A 563 18.68 -48.40 52.13
C GLU A 563 20.13 -48.67 52.58
N ASP A 564 20.60 -47.79 53.49
CA ASP A 564 21.67 -47.96 54.49
C ASP A 564 23.16 -48.06 54.08
N ALA A 565 23.91 -46.96 54.29
CA ALA A 565 24.68 -46.74 55.54
C ALA A 565 25.92 -45.83 55.31
N VAL A 566 25.89 -44.65 55.93
CA VAL A 566 26.94 -43.95 56.71
C VAL A 566 28.43 -44.12 56.28
N VAL A 567 29.07 -43.02 55.84
CA VAL A 567 30.28 -42.34 56.41
C VAL A 567 31.06 -41.56 55.32
N GLU A 568 31.44 -40.34 55.69
CA GLU A 568 32.19 -39.25 55.04
C GLU A 568 33.65 -39.54 54.55
N PRO A 569 34.34 -38.56 53.89
CA PRO A 569 35.12 -38.74 52.66
C PRO A 569 36.66 -38.67 52.84
N THR A 570 37.41 -38.87 51.74
CA THR A 570 38.77 -38.30 51.60
C THR A 570 39.12 -37.86 50.17
N LEU A 571 39.86 -36.75 50.17
CA LEU A 571 40.36 -35.86 49.12
C LEU A 571 41.51 -36.43 48.24
N GLU A 572 41.91 -35.57 47.29
CA GLU A 572 43.20 -35.50 46.53
C GLU A 572 43.18 -36.20 45.16
N SER A 573 43.77 -35.69 44.07
CA SER A 573 44.46 -34.44 43.75
C SER A 573 44.73 -34.45 42.23
N GLN A 574 44.74 -33.25 41.65
CA GLN A 574 45.39 -32.77 40.42
C GLN A 574 46.28 -33.73 39.62
N MET A 575 46.20 -33.66 38.28
CA MET A 575 47.37 -33.44 37.41
C MET A 575 46.96 -33.02 35.98
N THR A 576 47.56 -31.90 35.55
CA THR A 576 47.77 -31.37 34.18
C THR A 576 48.46 -32.41 33.28
N ASP A 577 48.28 -32.49 31.95
CA ASP A 577 48.65 -31.55 30.85
C ASP A 577 48.28 -32.26 29.51
N PRO A 578 48.31 -31.60 28.32
CA PRO A 578 49.43 -31.93 27.44
C PRO A 578 50.00 -30.78 26.60
N ILE A 579 51.29 -30.94 26.32
CA ILE A 579 52.20 -30.10 25.53
C ILE A 579 52.13 -30.45 24.03
N SER A 580 52.14 -29.35 23.26
CA SER A 580 52.65 -29.09 21.89
C SER A 580 51.96 -29.66 20.65
#